data_AF-A0A8H4ENP2-F1
#
_entry.id   AF-A0A8H4ENP2-F1
#
_cell.length_a   1.000
_cell.length_b   1.000
_cell.length_c   1.000
_cell.angle_alpha   90.00
_cell.angle_beta   90.00
_cell.angle_gamma   90.00
#
_symmetry.space_group_name_H-M   'P 1'
#
loop_
_entity.id
_entity.type
_entity.pdbx_description
1 polymer ?
#
loop_
_entity_poly.entity_id
_entity_poly.type
_entity_poly.pdbx_seq_one_letter_code
_entity_poly.pdbx_strand_id
1 'polypeptide(L)'
;MELLYMLPHQRNKENWFPYVIFYECHVNKLRDHVMCIQKDKWLGYKKPFISKNLSETLLLPDEQPSLKKIEDDIENLKNYQRNAIGNLREQKNDIKELKELIEDMKTNK
;
A
#
# COMPACT_ATOMS: atom_id res chain seq x y z
N MET A 1 -23.91 5.35 24.79
CA MET A 1 -22.71 6.18 24.59
C MET A 1 -23.05 7.63 24.24
N GLU A 2 -24.19 7.94 23.62
CA GLU A 2 -24.54 9.33 23.26
C GLU A 2 -24.99 10.20 24.46
N LEU A 3 -25.57 9.61 25.51
CA LEU A 3 -26.05 10.32 26.71
C LEU A 3 -24.95 11.02 27.54
N LEU A 4 -23.69 10.61 27.35
CA LEU A 4 -22.54 11.16 28.10
C LEU A 4 -22.21 12.59 27.69
N TYR A 5 -22.53 12.95 26.44
CA TYR A 5 -22.29 14.28 25.88
C TYR A 5 -23.45 15.25 26.11
N MET A 6 -24.47 14.86 26.90
CA MET A 6 -25.68 15.66 27.14
C MET A 6 -25.75 16.21 28.57
N LEU A 7 -26.26 17.43 28.70
CA LEU A 7 -26.74 17.94 29.98
C LEU A 7 -28.05 17.23 30.38
N PRO A 8 -28.31 17.02 31.69
CA PRO A 8 -29.47 16.23 32.14
C PRO A 8 -30.82 16.68 31.57
N HIS A 9 -31.02 17.99 31.39
CA HIS A 9 -32.27 18.57 30.88
C HIS A 9 -32.49 18.40 29.37
N GLN A 10 -31.47 17.94 28.65
CA GLN A 10 -31.50 17.74 27.20
C GLN A 10 -31.89 16.31 26.80
N ARG A 11 -31.76 15.36 27.73
CA ARG A 11 -31.99 13.92 27.52
C ARG A 11 -33.44 13.56 27.20
N ASN A 12 -34.39 14.42 27.57
CA ASN A 12 -35.83 14.16 27.43
C ASN A 12 -36.46 14.83 26.20
N LYS A 13 -35.67 15.39 25.27
CA LYS A 13 -36.15 16.03 24.05
C LYS A 13 -35.79 15.17 22.84
N GLU A 14 -36.79 14.69 22.10
CA GLU A 14 -36.59 13.84 20.91
C GLU A 14 -35.77 14.52 19.81
N ASN A 15 -35.90 15.85 19.66
CA ASN A 15 -35.25 16.61 18.59
C ASN A 15 -33.88 17.17 18.99
N TRP A 16 -33.35 16.73 20.14
CA TRP A 16 -32.19 17.39 20.74
C TRP A 16 -30.86 16.87 20.20
N PHE A 17 -30.77 15.59 19.84
CA PHE A 17 -29.50 15.07 19.34
C PHE A 17 -29.21 15.64 17.95
N PRO A 18 -28.09 16.38 17.77
CA PRO A 18 -27.77 16.98 16.49
C PRO A 18 -27.53 15.87 15.46
N TYR A 19 -28.13 16.03 14.28
CA TYR A 19 -27.87 15.13 13.15
C TYR A 19 -26.41 15.24 12.67
N VAL A 20 -25.78 16.41 12.85
CA VAL A 20 -24.37 16.68 12.51
C VAL A 20 -23.74 17.47 13.65
N ILE A 21 -22.55 17.05 14.09
CA ILE A 21 -21.74 17.77 15.07
C ILE A 21 -20.49 18.30 14.36
N PHE A 22 -20.27 19.60 14.42
CA PHE A 22 -19.03 20.23 13.98
C PHE A 22 -18.08 20.35 15.17
N TYR A 23 -16.87 19.83 15.00
CA TYR A 23 -15.79 19.99 15.97
C TYR A 23 -14.70 20.86 15.37
N GLU A 24 -14.29 21.89 16.09
CA GLU A 24 -13.05 22.58 15.78
C GLU A 24 -11.88 21.72 16.26
N CYS A 25 -10.94 21.46 15.38
CA CYS A 25 -9.70 20.78 15.75
C CYS A 25 -8.51 21.40 15.03
N HIS A 26 -7.35 21.34 15.67
CA HIS A 26 -6.10 21.71 15.00
C HIS A 26 -5.72 20.64 13.98
N VAL A 27 -5.64 21.04 12.72
CA VAL A 27 -5.27 20.17 11.58
C VAL A 27 -4.00 19.37 11.88
N ASN A 28 -2.98 20.00 12.45
CA ASN A 28 -1.72 19.34 12.80
C ASN A 28 -1.91 18.21 13.83
N LYS A 29 -2.68 18.47 14.90
CA LYS A 29 -2.94 17.46 15.94
C LYS A 29 -3.79 16.31 15.40
N LEU A 30 -4.79 16.62 14.57
CA LEU A 30 -5.61 15.61 13.91
C LEU A 30 -4.76 14.73 13.00
N ARG A 31 -3.86 15.33 12.21
CA ARG A 31 -2.91 14.62 11.36
C ARG A 31 -2.05 13.64 12.17
N ASP A 32 -1.49 14.09 13.29
CA ASP A 32 -0.67 13.25 14.16
C ASP A 32 -1.46 12.09 14.76
N HIS A 33 -2.70 12.32 15.18
CA HIS A 33 -3.58 11.26 15.68
C HIS A 33 -3.93 10.23 14.61
N VAL A 34 -4.31 10.68 13.40
CA VAL A 34 -4.62 9.78 12.28
C VAL A 34 -3.39 8.96 11.89
N MET A 35 -2.20 9.55 11.89
CA MET A 35 -0.93 8.85 11.68
C MET A 35 -0.66 7.78 12.73
N CYS A 36 -0.92 8.07 14.01
CA CYS A 36 -0.78 7.08 15.08
C CYS A 36 -1.74 5.90 14.90
N ILE A 37 -2.96 6.18 14.45
CA ILE A 37 -3.96 5.15 14.13
C ILE A 37 -3.49 4.28 12.97
N GLN A 38 -2.97 4.88 11.89
CA GLN A 38 -2.54 4.16 10.70
C GLN A 38 -1.29 3.30 10.94
N LYS A 39 -0.30 3.79 11.70
CA LYS A 39 0.96 3.08 11.99
C LYS A 39 0.84 1.98 13.06
N ASP A 40 -0.36 1.45 13.28
CA ASP A 40 -0.69 0.45 14.31
C ASP A 40 -0.18 0.78 15.72
N LYS A 41 0.00 2.09 16.03
CA LYS A 41 0.29 2.59 17.38
C LYS A 41 -0.99 2.84 18.17
N TRP A 42 -2.14 2.41 17.65
CA TRP A 42 -3.43 2.58 18.30
C TRP A 42 -3.56 1.64 19.49
N LEU A 43 -3.66 2.22 20.69
CA LEU A 43 -3.78 1.48 21.95
C LEU A 43 -5.24 1.18 22.35
N GLY A 44 -6.22 1.65 21.57
CA GLY A 44 -7.64 1.47 21.87
C GLY A 44 -8.16 0.09 21.48
N TYR A 45 -9.26 -0.31 22.11
CA TYR A 45 -9.89 -1.63 21.90
C TYR A 45 -10.27 -1.93 20.44
N LYS A 46 -10.72 -0.92 19.69
CA LYS A 46 -11.08 -1.04 18.27
C LYS A 46 -10.47 0.09 17.47
N LYS A 47 -9.80 -0.26 16.36
CA LYS A 47 -9.23 0.72 15.42
C LYS A 47 -10.36 1.53 14.76
N PRO A 48 -10.35 2.86 14.85
CA PRO A 48 -11.37 3.68 14.20
C PRO A 48 -11.21 3.62 12.67
N PHE A 49 -12.32 3.74 11.96
CA PHE A 49 -12.33 3.87 10.51
C PHE A 49 -11.91 5.29 10.10
N ILE A 50 -10.95 5.39 9.19
CA ILE A 50 -10.49 6.65 8.59
C ILE A 50 -10.95 6.68 7.14
N SER A 51 -11.77 7.66 6.77
CA SER A 51 -12.28 7.78 5.40
C SER A 51 -11.19 8.28 4.44
N LYS A 52 -11.30 7.91 3.17
CA LYS A 52 -10.38 8.34 2.11
C LYS A 52 -10.31 9.87 2.00
N ASN A 53 -11.46 10.53 2.02
CA ASN A 53 -11.58 11.99 1.96
C ASN A 53 -10.83 12.67 3.13
N LEU A 54 -10.87 12.10 4.33
CA LEU A 54 -10.15 12.65 5.47
C LEU A 54 -8.63 12.52 5.26
N SER A 55 -8.17 11.38 4.76
CA SER A 55 -6.75 11.16 4.46
C SER A 55 -6.22 12.12 3.40
N GLU A 56 -6.99 12.33 2.33
CA GLU A 56 -6.67 13.26 1.25
C GLU A 56 -6.64 14.71 1.76
N THR A 57 -7.62 15.11 2.57
CA THR A 57 -7.70 16.46 3.15
C THR A 57 -6.51 16.75 4.09
N LEU A 58 -6.05 15.74 4.83
CA LEU A 58 -4.95 15.87 5.79
C LEU A 58 -3.56 15.73 5.16
N LEU A 59 -3.48 15.55 3.83
CA LEU A 59 -2.23 15.33 3.09
C LEU A 59 -1.36 14.27 3.78
N LEU A 60 -2.00 13.16 4.14
CA LEU A 60 -1.30 12.01 4.70
C LEU A 60 -0.47 11.36 3.60
N PRO A 61 0.75 10.87 3.90
CA PRO A 61 1.48 10.05 2.96
C PRO A 61 0.63 8.82 2.65
N ASP A 62 0.66 8.39 1.40
CA ASP A 62 0.00 7.16 0.99
C ASP A 62 0.41 6.02 1.91
N GLU A 63 -0.56 5.15 2.25
CA GLU A 63 -0.27 3.92 2.97
C GLU A 63 0.88 3.21 2.27
N GLN A 64 1.96 2.94 3.02
CA GLN A 64 3.04 2.14 2.50
C GLN A 64 2.44 0.84 1.95
N PRO A 65 2.82 0.39 0.75
CA PRO A 65 2.32 -0.85 0.20
C PRO A 65 2.50 -1.94 1.26
N SER A 66 1.47 -2.75 1.45
CA SER A 66 1.52 -3.83 2.43
C SER A 66 2.75 -4.69 2.15
N LEU A 67 3.40 -5.20 3.20
CA LEU A 67 4.57 -6.07 3.07
C LEU A 67 4.33 -7.21 2.06
N LYS A 68 3.10 -7.76 2.06
CA LYS A 68 2.67 -8.79 1.10
C LYS A 68 2.76 -8.33 -0.37
N LYS A 69 2.32 -7.11 -0.69
CA LYS A 69 2.43 -6.59 -2.06
C LYS A 69 3.89 -6.45 -2.48
N ILE A 70 4.75 -6.00 -1.56
CA ILE A 70 6.19 -5.87 -1.82
C ILE A 70 6.81 -7.26 -2.03
N GLU A 71 6.42 -8.25 -1.23
CA GLU A 71 6.86 -9.64 -1.39
C GLU A 71 6.44 -10.22 -2.75
N ASP A 72 5.18 -10.03 -3.15
CA ASP A 72 4.64 -10.48 -4.44
C ASP A 72 5.38 -9.82 -5.61
N ASP A 73 5.65 -8.51 -5.54
CA ASP A 73 6.39 -7.77 -6.57
C ASP A 73 7.85 -8.26 -6.68
N ILE A 74 8.49 -8.57 -5.55
CA ILE A 74 9.85 -9.14 -5.53
C ILE A 74 9.86 -10.55 -6.15
N GLU A 75 8.85 -11.37 -5.86
CA GLU A 75 8.74 -12.70 -6.45
C GLU A 75 8.53 -12.65 -7.97
N ASN A 76 7.66 -11.75 -8.43
CA ASN A 76 7.45 -11.49 -9.85
C ASN A 76 8.74 -11.06 -10.54
N LEU A 77 9.48 -10.10 -9.97
CA LEU A 77 10.78 -9.66 -10.48
C LEU A 77 11.79 -10.81 -10.58
N LYS A 78 11.87 -11.67 -9.56
CA LYS A 78 12.74 -12.86 -9.58
C LYS A 78 12.38 -13.81 -10.71
N ASN A 79 11.10 -14.02 -10.97
CA ASN A 79 10.63 -14.88 -12.06
C ASN A 79 10.99 -14.29 -13.43
N TYR A 80 10.76 -12.99 -13.64
CA TYR A 80 11.19 -12.30 -14.87
C TYR A 80 12.70 -12.42 -15.09
N GLN A 81 13.49 -12.21 -14.04
CA GLN A 81 14.95 -12.30 -14.12
C GLN A 81 15.42 -13.72 -14.45
N ARG A 82 14.81 -14.76 -13.85
CA ARG A 82 15.10 -16.17 -14.18
C ARG A 82 14.81 -16.47 -15.65
N ASN A 83 13.66 -16.03 -16.16
CA ASN A 83 13.27 -16.26 -17.55
C ASN A 83 14.21 -15.54 -18.51
N ALA A 84 14.58 -14.28 -18.22
CA ALA A 84 15.53 -13.53 -19.04
C ALA A 84 16.92 -14.20 -19.10
N ILE A 85 17.41 -14.74 -17.97
CA ILE A 85 18.67 -15.48 -17.91
C ILE A 85 18.58 -16.78 -18.72
N GLY A 86 17.44 -17.49 -18.65
CA GLY A 86 17.17 -18.68 -19.45
C GLY A 86 17.29 -18.40 -20.95
N ASN A 87 16.57 -17.38 -21.42
CA ASN A 87 16.58 -16.98 -22.84
C ASN A 87 17.98 -16.56 -23.31
N LEU A 88 18.73 -15.82 -22.49
CA LEU A 88 20.11 -15.44 -22.82
C LEU A 88 21.04 -16.65 -22.94
N ARG A 89 20.80 -17.70 -22.13
CA ARG A 89 21.59 -18.94 -22.19
C ARG A 89 21.31 -19.74 -23.45
N GLU A 90 20.04 -19.80 -23.88
CA GLU A 90 19.65 -20.39 -25.16
C GLU A 90 20.30 -19.66 -26.33
N GLN A 91 20.13 -18.33 -26.40
CA GLN A 91 20.77 -17.51 -27.44
C GLN A 91 22.29 -17.69 -27.47
N LYS A 92 22.94 -17.84 -26.30
CA LYS A 92 24.38 -18.08 -26.22
C LYS A 92 24.77 -19.44 -26.82
N ASN A 93 23.95 -20.48 -26.62
CA ASN A 93 24.19 -21.80 -27.20
C ASN A 93 24.00 -21.76 -28.71
N ASP A 94 22.93 -21.13 -29.21
CA ASP A 94 22.67 -20.98 -30.65
C ASP A 94 23.84 -20.27 -31.35
N ILE A 95 24.37 -19.20 -30.74
CA ILE A 95 25.53 -18.47 -31.25
C ILE A 95 26.78 -19.36 -31.29
N LYS A 96 26.94 -20.29 -30.33
CA LYS A 96 28.08 -21.22 -30.29
C LYS A 96 27.99 -22.23 -31.42
N GLU A 97 26.82 -22.82 -31.64
CA GLU A 97 26.57 -23.77 -32.74
C GLU A 97 26.79 -23.11 -34.11
N LEU A 98 26.28 -21.88 -34.30
CA LEU A 98 26.51 -21.12 -35.53
C LEU A 98 27.99 -20.85 -35.79
N LYS A 99 28.78 -20.59 -34.75
CA LYS A 99 30.24 -20.41 -34.90
C LYS A 99 30.95 -21.68 -35.31
N GLU A 100 30.57 -22.83 -34.75
CA GLU A 100 31.14 -24.13 -35.10
C GLU A 100 30.85 -24.46 -36.58
N LEU A 101 29.60 -24.28 -37.05
CA LEU A 101 29.23 -24.46 -38.45
C LEU A 101 30.00 -23.55 -39.42
N ILE A 102 30.29 -22.30 -39.03
CA ILE A 102 31.07 -21.37 -39.85
C ILE A 102 32.53 -21.84 -40.00
N GLU A 103 33.14 -22.38 -38.95
CA GLU A 103 34.52 -22.89 -39.01
C GLU A 103 34.62 -24.18 -39.84
N ASP A 104 33.63 -25.08 -39.74
CA ASP A 104 33.55 -26.28 -40.58
C ASP A 104 33.41 -25.95 -42.07
N MET A 105 32.72 -24.86 -42.41
CA MET A 105 32.63 -24.37 -43.79
C MET A 105 33.93 -23.74 -44.29
N LYS A 106 34.73 -23.12 -43.42
CA LYS A 106 36.02 -22.53 -43.81
C LYS A 106 37.11 -23.57 -44.05
N THR A 107 37.06 -24.70 -43.34
CA THR A 107 38.06 -25.77 -43.42
C THR A 107 37.84 -26.75 -44.57
N ASN A 108 36.63 -26.81 -45.13
CA ASN A 108 36.28 -27.64 -46.30
C ASN A 108 36.50 -26.95 -47.66
N LYS A 109 37.34 -25.90 -47.72
CA LYS A 109 37.65 -25.14 -48.94
C LYS A 109 39.15 -25.10 -49.19
#